data_AF-A0A3S5FFA9-F1
#
_entry.id   AF-A0A3S5FFA9-F1
#
_cell.length_a   1.000
_cell.length_b   1.000
_cell.length_c   1.000
_cell.angle_alpha   90.00
_cell.angle_beta   90.00
_cell.angle_gamma   90.00
#
_symmetry.space_group_name_H-M   'P 1'
#
loop_
_entity.id
_entity.type
_entity.pdbx_description
1 polymer ?
#
loop_
_entity_poly.entity_id
_entity_poly.type
_entity_poly.pdbx_seq_one_letter_code
_entity_poly.pdbx_strand_id
1 'polypeptide(L)'
;MTGPSWRTLTVSLSWLANHFLDLNSIPSSSFFSSLASLHHISHIQQEDDSVDSGSNELRARLPLEYDRLVELSKAILDLNDAEDLFDYVYRPRRKVIEVLADFPATARFLLKPTAWLQVLPGPILSRPYSIASPPPWHLDSEENFASRRV
;
A
#
# COMPACT_ATOMS: atom_id res chain seq x y z
N MET A 1 -40.56 12.46 1.15
CA MET A 1 -39.31 12.50 1.91
C MET A 1 -38.34 11.53 1.27
N THR A 2 -37.55 11.99 0.31
CA THR A 2 -36.51 11.19 -0.37
C THR A 2 -35.21 11.39 0.38
N GLY A 3 -34.79 10.41 1.16
CA GLY A 3 -33.52 10.44 1.90
C GLY A 3 -32.31 10.53 0.94
N PRO A 4 -31.15 10.97 1.44
CA PRO A 4 -29.97 11.12 0.61
C PRO A 4 -29.58 9.77 0.02
N SER A 5 -29.62 9.68 -1.31
CA SER A 5 -29.02 8.61 -2.11
C SER A 5 -27.51 8.70 -1.89
N TRP A 6 -27.00 8.03 -0.85
CA TRP A 6 -25.58 7.77 -0.68
C TRP A 6 -25.13 7.06 -1.94
N ARG A 7 -24.43 7.81 -2.80
CA ARG A 7 -23.92 7.32 -4.07
C ARG A 7 -23.06 6.10 -3.77
N THR A 8 -23.47 4.93 -4.25
CA THR A 8 -22.57 3.78 -4.30
C THR A 8 -21.40 4.18 -5.18
N LEU A 9 -20.24 4.45 -4.57
CA LEU A 9 -19.01 4.70 -5.30
C LEU A 9 -18.62 3.38 -5.98
N THR A 10 -19.00 3.21 -7.24
CA THR A 10 -18.63 2.05 -8.04
C THR A 10 -17.23 2.30 -8.60
N VAL A 11 -16.22 2.06 -7.78
CA VAL A 11 -14.82 2.13 -8.17
C VAL A 11 -14.30 0.72 -8.39
N SER A 12 -13.57 0.48 -9.50
CA SER A 12 -12.99 -0.84 -9.74
C SER A 12 -11.77 -1.07 -8.85
N LEU A 13 -11.51 -2.34 -8.50
CA LEU A 13 -10.35 -2.71 -7.71
C LEU A 13 -9.03 -2.34 -8.42
N SER A 14 -8.99 -2.49 -9.75
CA SER A 14 -7.87 -2.06 -10.58
C SER A 14 -7.62 -0.56 -10.50
N TRP A 15 -8.68 0.25 -10.42
CA TRP A 15 -8.53 1.69 -10.24
C TRP A 15 -7.95 2.02 -8.85
N LEU A 16 -8.41 1.35 -7.79
CA LEU A 16 -7.86 1.52 -6.45
C LEU A 16 -6.38 1.13 -6.39
N ALA A 17 -6.01 -0.02 -6.97
CA ALA A 17 -4.61 -0.46 -7.03
C ALA A 17 -3.70 0.56 -7.73
N ASN A 18 -4.19 1.19 -8.79
CA ASN A 18 -3.37 2.06 -9.64
C ASN A 18 -3.35 3.52 -9.18
N HIS A 19 -4.44 4.00 -8.58
CA HIS A 19 -4.64 5.43 -8.30
C HIS A 19 -4.77 5.77 -6.82
N PHE A 20 -5.07 4.80 -5.96
CA PHE A 20 -5.28 5.04 -4.54
C PHE A 20 -4.21 4.38 -3.69
N LEU A 21 -3.91 3.09 -3.88
CA LEU A 21 -3.03 2.36 -2.97
C LEU A 21 -1.55 2.59 -3.29
N ASP A 22 -0.77 3.09 -2.34
CA ASP A 22 0.66 3.27 -2.53
C ASP A 22 1.46 1.99 -2.29
N LEU A 23 1.37 1.04 -3.23
CA LEU A 23 2.08 -0.25 -3.19
C LEU A 23 3.62 -0.12 -3.27
N ASN A 24 4.12 1.06 -3.63
CA ASN A 24 5.56 1.35 -3.71
C ASN A 24 6.12 1.98 -2.43
N SER A 25 5.27 2.25 -1.44
CA SER A 25 5.70 2.78 -0.15
C SER A 25 6.55 1.77 0.63
N ILE A 26 7.34 2.29 1.58
CA ILE A 26 8.14 1.49 2.51
C ILE A 26 7.21 1.05 3.66
N PRO A 27 7.07 -0.26 3.93
CA PRO A 27 6.18 -0.76 4.98
C PRO A 27 6.68 -0.35 6.37
N SER A 28 5.75 0.07 7.22
CA SER A 28 6.00 0.32 8.64
C SER A 28 5.86 -0.96 9.46
N SER A 29 6.34 -0.96 10.71
CA SER A 29 6.09 -2.05 11.65
C SER A 29 4.59 -2.33 11.86
N SER A 30 3.75 -1.29 11.84
CA SER A 30 2.29 -1.44 11.93
C SER A 30 1.68 -2.17 10.73
N PHE A 31 2.26 -2.04 9.53
CA PHE A 31 1.82 -2.79 8.36
C PHE A 31 1.97 -4.30 8.58
N PHE A 32 3.11 -4.74 9.12
CA PHE A 32 3.33 -6.15 9.47
C PHE A 32 2.35 -6.64 10.53
N SER A 33 2.03 -5.82 11.53
CA SER A 33 1.00 -6.13 12.52
C SER A 33 -0.40 -6.29 11.90
N SER A 34 -0.79 -5.38 10.99
CA SER A 34 -2.06 -5.47 10.26
C SER A 34 -2.13 -6.73 9.39
N LEU A 35 -1.01 -7.10 8.75
CA LEU A 35 -0.92 -8.28 7.91
C LEU A 35 -0.98 -9.59 8.74
N ALA A 36 -0.31 -9.63 9.89
CA ALA A 36 -0.43 -10.73 10.86
C ALA A 36 -1.86 -10.85 11.44
N SER A 37 -2.52 -9.72 11.69
CA SER A 37 -3.91 -9.71 12.16
C SER A 37 -4.87 -10.28 11.10
N LEU A 38 -4.67 -9.88 9.83
CA LEU A 38 -5.44 -10.43 8.71
C LEU A 38 -5.27 -11.95 8.61
N HIS A 39 -4.03 -12.44 8.73
CA HIS A 39 -3.73 -13.88 8.77
C HIS A 39 -4.52 -14.60 9.85
N HIS A 40 -4.51 -14.07 11.08
CA HIS A 40 -5.19 -14.69 12.20
C HIS A 40 -6.72 -14.78 11.98
N ILE A 41 -7.33 -13.69 11.52
CA ILE A 41 -8.77 -13.64 11.23
C ILE A 41 -9.15 -14.60 10.10
N SER A 42 -8.36 -14.63 9.02
CA SER A 42 -8.66 -15.47 7.88
C SER A 42 -8.42 -16.95 8.18
N HIS A 43 -7.40 -17.30 8.98
CA HIS A 43 -7.15 -18.67 9.41
C HIS A 43 -8.33 -19.22 10.21
N ILE A 44 -8.88 -18.44 11.16
CA ILE A 44 -10.07 -18.81 11.93
C ILE A 44 -11.27 -19.08 11.02
N GLN A 45 -11.40 -18.32 9.91
CA GLN A 45 -12.51 -18.48 8.97
C GLN A 45 -12.34 -19.65 7.98
N GLN A 46 -11.14 -20.24 7.85
CA GLN A 46 -10.80 -21.18 6.77
C GLN A 46 -10.84 -22.66 7.19
N GLU A 47 -11.21 -22.98 8.43
CA GLU A 47 -11.31 -24.37 8.89
C GLU A 47 -12.43 -25.17 8.18
N ASP A 48 -13.33 -24.55 7.40
CA ASP A 48 -14.54 -25.20 6.85
C ASP A 48 -14.52 -25.55 5.34
N ASP A 49 -13.58 -25.09 4.51
CA ASP A 49 -13.59 -25.36 3.05
C ASP A 49 -12.41 -26.22 2.59
N SER A 50 -12.71 -27.38 1.99
CA SER A 50 -11.73 -28.37 1.53
C SER A 50 -11.56 -28.38 0.00
N VAL A 51 -10.37 -28.85 -0.43
CA VAL A 51 -9.91 -29.19 -1.81
C VAL A 51 -9.17 -28.06 -2.55
N ASP A 52 -7.82 -28.05 -2.47
CA ASP A 52 -6.94 -27.81 -3.62
C ASP A 52 -5.50 -28.27 -3.32
N SER A 53 -4.85 -29.06 -4.19
CA SER A 53 -3.52 -29.63 -3.93
C SER A 53 -2.38 -28.60 -3.97
N GLY A 54 -2.57 -27.45 -4.64
CA GLY A 54 -1.65 -26.30 -4.57
C GLY A 54 -1.66 -25.62 -3.19
N SER A 55 -2.67 -25.89 -2.37
CA SER A 55 -2.81 -25.32 -1.04
C SER A 55 -1.86 -25.93 0.00
N ASN A 56 -1.27 -27.10 -0.24
CA ASN A 56 -0.56 -27.83 0.80
C ASN A 56 0.77 -27.16 1.20
N GLU A 57 1.57 -26.73 0.22
CA GLU A 57 2.82 -26.00 0.51
C GLU A 57 2.52 -24.64 1.17
N LEU A 58 1.56 -23.89 0.63
CA LEU A 58 1.16 -22.61 1.22
C LEU A 58 0.60 -22.79 2.63
N ARG A 59 -0.17 -23.85 2.90
CA ARG A 59 -0.67 -24.17 4.25
C ARG A 59 0.47 -24.51 5.21
N ALA A 60 1.49 -25.22 4.77
CA ALA A 60 2.67 -25.50 5.60
C ALA A 60 3.49 -24.23 5.91
N ARG A 61 3.47 -23.24 5.01
CA ARG A 61 4.17 -21.96 5.18
C ARG A 61 3.42 -20.96 6.07
N LEU A 62 2.09 -21.04 6.16
CA LEU A 62 1.27 -20.14 6.99
C LEU A 62 1.82 -19.87 8.39
N PRO A 63 2.10 -20.89 9.24
CA PRO A 63 2.59 -20.63 10.59
C PRO A 63 3.95 -19.92 10.59
N LEU A 64 4.85 -20.29 9.68
CA LEU A 64 6.18 -19.70 9.56
C LEU A 64 6.11 -18.23 9.10
N GLU A 65 5.23 -17.94 8.13
CA GLU A 65 4.98 -16.58 7.69
C GLU A 65 4.38 -15.73 8.81
N TYR A 66 3.40 -16.26 9.54
CA TYR A 66 2.79 -15.57 10.67
C TYR A 66 3.80 -15.23 11.76
N ASP A 67 4.62 -16.20 12.20
CA ASP A 67 5.64 -15.98 13.22
C ASP A 67 6.62 -14.89 12.77
N ARG A 68 7.05 -14.92 11.50
CA ARG A 68 7.95 -13.90 10.94
C ARG A 68 7.30 -12.52 10.87
N LEU A 69 6.02 -12.42 10.53
CA LEU A 69 5.29 -11.14 10.53
C LEU A 69 5.14 -10.59 11.95
N VAL A 70 4.94 -11.46 12.95
CA VAL A 70 4.88 -11.07 14.36
C VAL A 70 6.23 -10.55 14.84
N GLU A 71 7.34 -11.19 14.49
CA GLU A 71 8.70 -10.69 14.77
C GLU A 71 8.90 -9.28 14.21
N LEU A 72 8.64 -9.08 12.91
CA LEU A 72 8.78 -7.77 12.25
C LEU A 72 7.83 -6.70 12.82
N SER A 73 6.69 -7.10 13.36
CA SER A 73 5.74 -6.19 14.03
C SER A 73 6.22 -5.72 15.42
N LYS A 74 7.15 -6.45 16.05
CA LYS A 74 7.68 -6.11 17.39
C LYS A 74 8.82 -5.09 17.36
N ALA A 75 9.25 -4.66 16.17
CA ALA A 75 10.31 -3.68 15.97
C ALA A 75 10.14 -2.35 16.73
N ILE A 76 8.93 -2.01 17.19
CA ILE A 76 8.69 -0.82 18.03
C ILE A 76 9.06 -1.07 19.51
N LEU A 77 9.05 -2.32 19.97
CA LEU A 77 9.18 -2.71 21.38
C LEU A 77 10.60 -3.06 21.81
N ASP A 78 11.43 -3.62 20.93
CA ASP A 78 12.82 -4.03 21.23
C ASP A 78 13.80 -3.50 20.17
N LEU A 79 15.03 -3.23 20.61
CA LEU A 79 16.12 -2.73 19.76
C LEU A 79 16.60 -3.79 18.76
N ASN A 80 16.66 -5.07 19.18
CA ASN A 80 17.10 -6.15 18.29
C ASN A 80 16.10 -6.36 17.15
N ASP A 81 14.81 -6.32 17.45
CA ASP A 81 13.73 -6.42 16.47
C ASP A 81 13.71 -5.18 15.54
N ALA A 82 14.10 -4.01 16.05
CA ALA A 82 14.25 -2.80 15.24
C ALA A 82 15.36 -2.92 14.19
N GLU A 83 16.51 -3.50 14.56
CA GLU A 83 17.62 -3.76 13.64
C GLU A 83 17.25 -4.82 12.59
N ASP A 84 16.55 -5.89 12.98
CA ASP A 84 16.06 -6.90 12.02
C ASP A 84 15.07 -6.28 11.01
N LEU A 85 14.13 -5.44 11.48
CA LEU A 85 13.26 -4.68 10.57
C LEU A 85 14.07 -3.71 9.69
N PHE A 86 15.12 -3.09 10.23
CA PHE A 86 15.99 -2.19 9.47
C PHE A 86 16.71 -2.92 8.33
N ASP A 87 17.29 -4.09 8.62
CA ASP A 87 17.99 -4.92 7.65
C ASP A 87 17.04 -5.55 6.64
N TYR A 88 15.83 -5.94 7.06
CA TYR A 88 14.82 -6.48 6.17
C TYR A 88 14.18 -5.40 5.27
N VAL A 89 13.78 -4.25 5.81
CA VAL A 89 13.01 -3.24 5.07
C VAL A 89 13.87 -2.09 4.55
N TYR A 90 14.57 -1.41 5.45
CA TYR A 90 15.14 -0.09 5.15
C TYR A 90 16.44 -0.15 4.36
N ARG A 91 17.33 -1.09 4.69
CA ARG A 91 18.61 -1.29 3.98
C ARG A 91 18.42 -1.63 2.49
N PRO A 92 17.58 -2.62 2.12
CA PRO A 92 17.30 -2.90 0.70
C PRO A 92 16.22 -2.00 0.11
N ARG A 93 15.55 -1.16 0.92
CA ARG A 93 14.40 -0.33 0.53
C ARG A 93 13.23 -1.16 -0.01
N ARG A 94 12.92 -2.28 0.66
CA ARG A 94 11.81 -3.16 0.27
C ARG A 94 10.49 -2.39 0.25
N LYS A 95 9.71 -2.65 -0.79
CA LYS A 95 8.38 -2.06 -1.01
C LYS A 95 7.28 -2.98 -0.52
N VAL A 96 6.09 -2.43 -0.27
CA VAL A 96 4.91 -3.21 0.11
C VAL A 96 4.64 -4.36 -0.86
N ILE A 97 4.68 -4.12 -2.18
CA ILE A 97 4.45 -5.19 -3.17
C ILE A 97 5.47 -6.34 -3.10
N GLU A 98 6.73 -6.04 -2.75
CA GLU A 98 7.78 -7.05 -2.59
C GLU A 98 7.55 -7.85 -1.31
N VAL A 99 7.14 -7.18 -0.22
CA VAL A 99 6.74 -7.87 1.02
C VAL A 99 5.55 -8.79 0.77
N LEU A 100 4.54 -8.36 0.00
CA LEU A 100 3.43 -9.25 -0.35
C LEU A 100 3.87 -10.47 -1.16
N ALA A 101 4.93 -10.35 -1.97
CA ALA A 101 5.51 -11.47 -2.70
C ALA A 101 6.36 -12.41 -1.81
N ASP A 102 7.01 -11.87 -0.76
CA ASP A 102 7.77 -12.64 0.23
C ASP A 102 6.84 -13.50 1.12
N PHE A 103 5.60 -13.06 1.36
CA PHE A 103 4.59 -13.74 2.19
C PHE A 103 3.38 -14.22 1.36
N PRO A 104 3.56 -15.16 0.41
CA PRO A 104 2.49 -15.58 -0.50
C PRO A 104 1.33 -16.30 0.21
N ALA A 105 1.61 -17.06 1.27
CA ALA A 105 0.57 -17.78 2.00
C ALA A 105 -0.34 -16.84 2.79
N THR A 106 0.17 -15.70 3.21
CA THR A 106 -0.60 -14.67 3.91
C THR A 106 -1.24 -13.66 2.95
N ALA A 107 -0.52 -13.27 1.89
CA ALA A 107 -0.99 -12.30 0.91
C ALA A 107 -2.27 -12.75 0.18
N ARG A 108 -2.50 -14.06 0.01
CA ARG A 108 -3.77 -14.56 -0.58
C ARG A 108 -5.02 -14.11 0.19
N PHE A 109 -4.91 -13.82 1.48
CA PHE A 109 -6.05 -13.34 2.27
C PHE A 109 -6.45 -11.91 1.90
N LEU A 110 -5.55 -11.16 1.25
CA LEU A 110 -5.87 -9.87 0.66
C LEU A 110 -6.79 -10.00 -0.56
N LEU A 111 -7.12 -11.19 -1.09
CA LEU A 111 -8.08 -11.28 -2.21
C LEU A 111 -9.48 -10.72 -1.86
N LYS A 112 -9.80 -10.53 -0.57
CA LYS A 112 -11.02 -9.84 -0.12
C LYS A 112 -10.82 -8.31 -0.24
N PRO A 113 -11.64 -7.59 -1.03
CA PRO A 113 -11.49 -6.13 -1.21
C PRO A 113 -11.54 -5.32 0.08
N THR A 114 -12.28 -5.78 1.10
CA THR A 114 -12.33 -5.15 2.41
C THR A 114 -10.99 -5.18 3.14
N ALA A 115 -10.17 -6.20 2.93
CA ALA A 115 -8.85 -6.33 3.54
C ALA A 115 -7.85 -5.33 2.95
N TRP A 116 -8.00 -4.95 1.66
CA TRP A 116 -7.11 -3.97 1.02
C TRP A 116 -7.14 -2.64 1.74
N LEU A 117 -8.33 -2.15 2.07
CA LEU A 117 -8.49 -0.84 2.72
C LEU A 117 -8.05 -0.84 4.19
N GLN A 118 -7.96 -2.02 4.81
CA GLN A 118 -7.54 -2.17 6.21
C GLN A 118 -6.03 -2.32 6.36
N VAL A 119 -5.38 -3.00 5.40
CA VAL A 119 -3.97 -3.41 5.51
C VAL A 119 -3.06 -2.62 4.59
N LEU A 120 -3.49 -2.33 3.36
CA LEU A 120 -2.60 -1.70 2.39
C LEU A 120 -2.41 -0.20 2.69
N PRO A 121 -1.21 0.34 2.41
CA PRO A 121 -0.91 1.75 2.60
C PRO A 121 -1.89 2.64 1.82
N GLY A 122 -2.18 3.79 2.42
CA GLY A 122 -3.19 4.75 1.98
C GLY A 122 -2.85 5.51 0.68
N PRO A 123 -3.47 6.69 0.48
CA PRO A 123 -3.55 7.34 -0.82
C PRO A 123 -2.17 7.65 -1.40
N ILE A 124 -1.98 7.32 -2.69
CA ILE A 124 -0.85 7.83 -3.49
C ILE A 124 -0.89 9.36 -3.43
N LEU A 125 0.16 9.96 -2.89
CA LEU A 125 0.26 11.41 -2.74
C LEU A 125 0.73 12.07 -4.06
N SER A 126 0.18 13.24 -4.35
CA SER A 126 0.67 14.09 -5.45
C SER A 126 2.11 14.52 -5.18
N ARG A 127 2.99 14.35 -6.17
CA ARG A 127 4.38 14.78 -6.08
C ARG A 127 4.48 16.25 -6.49
N PRO A 128 4.92 17.16 -5.60
CA PRO A 128 5.11 18.55 -5.96
C PRO A 128 6.34 18.69 -6.88
N TYR A 129 6.23 19.53 -7.90
CA TYR A 129 7.33 19.89 -8.79
C TYR A 129 7.47 21.41 -8.82
N SER A 130 8.71 21.89 -8.84
CA SER A 130 8.99 23.30 -9.05
C SER A 130 8.65 23.69 -10.48
N ILE A 131 8.01 24.84 -10.64
CA ILE A 131 7.72 25.41 -11.96
C ILE A 131 9.06 25.85 -12.57
N ALA A 132 9.52 25.13 -13.59
CA ALA A 132 10.80 25.37 -14.28
C ALA A 132 10.66 26.26 -15.53
N SER A 133 9.48 26.83 -15.77
CA SER A 133 9.21 27.75 -16.88
C SER A 133 8.47 28.98 -16.37
N PRO A 134 8.76 30.18 -16.91
CA PRO A 134 7.87 31.31 -16.66
C PRO A 134 6.47 30.95 -17.20
N PRO A 135 5.39 31.45 -16.58
CA PRO A 135 4.08 31.29 -17.19
C PRO A 135 4.11 31.94 -18.59
N PRO A 136 3.30 31.47 -19.54
CA PRO A 136 3.17 32.10 -20.83
C PRO A 136 2.52 33.48 -20.64
N TRP A 137 3.32 34.49 -20.32
CA TRP A 137 2.92 35.88 -20.41
C TRP A 137 2.60 36.15 -21.88
N HIS A 138 1.48 36.83 -22.14
CA HIS A 138 1.06 37.24 -23.48
C HIS A 138 2.26 37.71 -24.31
N LEU A 139 2.55 37.03 -25.41
CA LEU A 139 3.50 37.46 -26.44
C LEU A 139 3.03 38.75 -27.16
N ASP A 140 1.98 39.40 -26.67
CA ASP A 140 1.31 40.54 -27.32
C ASP A 140 1.70 41.91 -26.74
N SER A 141 2.55 41.98 -25.69
CA SER A 141 2.87 43.27 -25.05
C SER A 141 4.26 43.84 -25.33
N GLU A 142 5.18 43.07 -25.93
CA GLU A 142 6.55 43.55 -26.24
C GLU A 142 6.64 44.40 -27.51
N GLU A 143 5.62 44.43 -28.40
CA GLU A 143 5.59 45.42 -29.49
C GLU A 143 5.24 46.84 -29.02
N ASN A 144 4.65 47.03 -27.83
CA ASN A 144 4.13 48.33 -27.39
C ASN A 144 5.03 49.11 -26.42
N PHE A 145 6.09 48.51 -25.87
CA PHE A 145 7.00 49.20 -24.94
C PHE A 145 8.18 49.89 -25.65
N ALA A 146 8.59 49.42 -26.82
CA ALA A 146 9.61 50.08 -27.64
C ALA A 146 9.13 51.42 -28.25
N SER A 147 7.81 51.65 -28.32
CA SER A 147 7.21 52.83 -28.94
C SER A 147 6.86 53.99 -27.98
N ARG A 148 7.16 53.88 -26.68
CA ARG A 148 6.86 54.91 -25.66
C ARG A 148 8.07 55.68 -25.12
N ARG A 149 9.21 55.65 -25.83
CA ARG A 149 10.33 56.58 -25.59
C ARG A 149 10.54 57.47 -26.82
N VAL A 150 9.75 58.53 -26.93
CA VAL A 150 10.06 59.75 -27.69
C VAL A 150 9.59 60.93 -26.87
#